data_AF-A0A8T3QJ10-F1
#
_entry.id   AF-A0A8T3QJ10-F1
#
_cell.length_a   1.000
_cell.length_b   1.000
_cell.length_c   1.000
_cell.angle_alpha   90.00
_cell.angle_beta   90.00
_cell.angle_gamma   90.00
#
_symmetry.space_group_name_H-M   'P 1'
#
loop_
_entity.id
_entity.type
_entity.pdbx_description
1 polymer ?
#
loop_
_entity_poly.entity_id
_entity_poly.type
_entity_poly.pdbx_seq_one_letter_code
_entity_poly.pdbx_strand_id
1 'polypeptide(L)'
;MITELRRYRIKPGRLESWLAIFQEAIREHEPHGIRVEYAGVDRETSTFVWLRSFADEADRVARKDAFYGADWWLERESLVMDHVLEYSVTFLDAALIRDGEQIVSAPWPAAGEAAGSHADGPPDGWVRSSRATFVPETPPG
;
A
#
# COMPACT_ATOMS: atom_id res chain seq x y z
N MET A 1 0.01 7.18 -14.05
CA MET A 1 0.53 6.04 -13.27
C MET A 1 0.28 6.30 -11.80
N ILE A 2 -0.47 5.41 -11.16
CA ILE A 2 -0.79 5.49 -9.73
C ILE A 2 0.15 4.54 -8.99
N THR A 3 0.81 5.00 -7.94
CA THR A 3 1.57 4.12 -7.04
C THR A 3 0.93 4.10 -5.66
N GLU A 4 0.60 2.92 -5.16
CA GLU A 4 0.11 2.73 -3.79
C GLU A 4 1.29 2.40 -2.87
N LEU A 5 1.64 3.31 -1.97
CA LEU A 5 2.48 3.04 -0.81
C LEU A 5 1.62 2.51 0.33
N ARG A 6 1.89 1.28 0.76
CA ARG A 6 1.14 0.60 1.82
C ARG A 6 2.04 0.35 3.02
N ARG A 7 1.53 0.67 4.21
CA ARG A 7 2.26 0.55 5.48
C ARG A 7 1.39 -0.21 6.48
N TYR A 8 1.88 -1.36 6.94
CA TYR A 8 1.16 -2.26 7.84
C TYR A 8 1.97 -2.45 9.12
N ARG A 9 1.41 -2.08 10.27
CA ARG A 9 1.96 -2.43 11.56
C ARG A 9 1.64 -3.89 11.85
N ILE A 10 2.65 -4.74 11.89
CA ILE A 10 2.47 -6.17 12.10
C ILE A 10 2.46 -6.48 13.60
N LYS A 11 1.59 -7.40 14.03
CA LYS A 11 1.52 -7.86 15.42
C LYS A 11 2.89 -8.40 15.88
N PRO A 12 3.30 -8.14 17.14
CA PRO A 12 4.51 -8.73 17.71
C PRO A 12 4.53 -10.27 17.56
N GLY A 13 5.67 -10.83 17.18
CA GLY A 13 5.84 -12.28 16.97
C GLY A 13 5.19 -12.84 15.70
N ARG A 14 4.54 -12.01 14.86
CA ARG A 14 3.89 -12.43 13.61
C ARG A 14 4.64 -11.98 12.35
N LEU A 15 5.76 -11.27 12.48
CA LEU A 15 6.48 -10.71 11.33
C LEU A 15 7.01 -11.80 10.37
N GLU A 16 7.57 -12.89 10.89
CA GLU A 16 8.10 -13.96 10.04
C GLU A 16 7.00 -14.69 9.26
N SER A 17 5.89 -15.02 9.93
CA SER A 17 4.72 -15.62 9.26
C SER A 17 4.08 -14.67 8.26
N TRP A 18 4.03 -13.37 8.59
CA TRP A 18 3.60 -12.33 7.66
C TRP A 18 4.46 -12.31 6.39
N LEU A 19 5.79 -12.34 6.52
CA LEU A 19 6.69 -12.31 5.38
C LEU A 19 6.52 -13.54 4.48
N ALA A 20 6.31 -14.73 5.06
CA ALA A 20 6.04 -15.94 4.29
C ALA A 20 4.73 -15.83 3.48
N ILE A 21 3.66 -15.37 4.12
CA ILE A 21 2.36 -15.13 3.48
C ILE A 21 2.50 -14.07 2.38
N PHE A 22 3.22 -12.98 2.65
CA PHE A 22 3.35 -11.89 1.69
C PHE A 22 4.20 -12.28 0.47
N GLN A 23 5.19 -13.16 0.65
CA GLN A 23 5.94 -13.71 -0.47
C GLN A 23 5.04 -14.52 -1.43
N GLU A 24 4.08 -15.28 -0.89
CA GLU A 24 3.05 -15.95 -1.68
C GLU A 24 2.12 -14.93 -2.33
N ALA A 25 1.67 -13.94 -1.57
CA ALA A 25 0.82 -12.86 -2.08
C ALA A 25 1.45 -12.19 -3.31
N ILE A 26 2.75 -11.85 -3.29
CA ILE A 26 3.45 -11.25 -4.44
C ILE A 26 3.29 -12.12 -5.69
N ARG A 27 3.48 -13.44 -5.58
CA ARG A 27 3.32 -14.36 -6.72
C ARG A 27 1.87 -14.37 -7.23
N GLU A 28 0.90 -14.34 -6.33
CA GLU A 28 -0.52 -14.31 -6.70
C GLU A 28 -0.94 -12.97 -7.32
N HIS A 29 -0.23 -11.87 -7.06
CA HIS A 29 -0.49 -10.60 -7.73
C HIS A 29 -0.10 -10.63 -9.22
N GLU A 30 0.92 -11.41 -9.62
CA GLU A 30 1.46 -11.43 -10.98
C GLU A 30 0.44 -11.87 -12.05
N PRO A 31 -0.36 -12.96 -11.86
CA PRO A 31 -1.41 -13.35 -12.80
C PRO A 31 -2.49 -12.27 -13.03
N HIS A 32 -2.76 -11.42 -12.04
CA HIS A 32 -3.69 -10.30 -12.18
C HIS A 32 -3.02 -9.04 -12.74
N GLY A 33 -1.77 -9.15 -13.17
CA GLY A 33 -0.97 -8.03 -13.67
C GLY A 33 -0.53 -7.05 -12.58
N ILE A 34 -0.77 -7.31 -11.30
CA ILE A 34 -0.37 -6.36 -10.26
C ILE A 34 1.12 -6.55 -9.98
N ARG A 35 1.91 -5.50 -10.22
CA ARG A 35 3.34 -5.50 -9.96
C ARG A 35 3.64 -4.90 -8.60
N VAL A 36 4.30 -5.67 -7.74
CA VAL A 36 4.87 -5.18 -6.48
C VAL A 36 6.29 -4.68 -6.76
N GLU A 37 6.49 -3.37 -6.67
CA GLU A 37 7.75 -2.71 -7.02
C GLU A 37 8.79 -2.82 -5.90
N TYR A 38 8.31 -2.87 -4.65
CA TYR A 38 9.16 -2.97 -3.47
C TYR A 38 8.37 -3.54 -2.29
N ALA A 39 9.08 -4.27 -1.43
CA ALA A 39 8.59 -4.71 -0.13
C ALA A 39 9.75 -4.69 0.87
N GLY A 40 9.52 -4.15 2.06
CA GLY A 40 10.52 -4.03 3.10
C GLY A 40 9.92 -3.95 4.49
N VAL A 41 10.78 -4.02 5.51
CA VAL A 41 10.38 -3.96 6.91
C VAL A 41 11.22 -2.93 7.63
N ASP A 42 10.54 -1.99 8.28
CA ASP A 42 11.11 -1.27 9.40
C ASP A 42 11.02 -2.18 10.64
N ARG A 43 12.17 -2.72 11.05
CA ARG A 43 12.26 -3.68 12.15
C ARG A 43 12.05 -3.02 13.51
N GLU A 44 12.36 -1.74 13.66
CA GLU A 44 12.23 -1.03 14.94
C GLU A 44 10.76 -0.87 15.32
N THR A 45 9.91 -0.59 14.33
CA THR A 45 8.47 -0.40 14.52
C THR A 45 7.63 -1.62 14.16
N SER A 46 8.25 -2.70 13.67
CA SER A 46 7.57 -3.86 13.07
C SER A 46 6.57 -3.44 11.97
N THR A 47 6.95 -2.45 11.16
CA THR A 47 6.12 -1.94 10.06
C THR A 47 6.57 -2.53 8.74
N PHE A 48 5.67 -3.28 8.10
CA PHE A 48 5.86 -3.76 6.74
C PHE A 48 5.43 -2.67 5.74
N VAL A 49 6.31 -2.35 4.80
CA VAL A 49 6.11 -1.29 3.81
C VAL A 49 6.26 -1.86 2.41
N TRP A 50 5.30 -1.61 1.53
CA TRP A 50 5.36 -2.09 0.16
C TRP A 50 4.73 -1.12 -0.83
N LEU A 51 5.16 -1.22 -2.08
CA LEU A 51 4.66 -0.41 -3.19
C LEU A 51 4.15 -1.32 -4.31
N ARG A 52 3.04 -0.92 -4.92
CA ARG A 52 2.56 -1.46 -6.19
C ARG A 52 2.07 -0.35 -7.08
N SER A 53 2.16 -0.54 -8.39
CA SER A 53 1.84 0.50 -9.37
C SER A 53 0.80 0.02 -10.38
N PHE A 54 0.01 0.98 -10.86
CA PHE A 54 -1.08 0.80 -11.81
C PHE A 54 -0.99 1.88 -12.89
N ALA A 55 -1.46 1.58 -14.11
CA ALA A 55 -1.39 2.53 -15.21
C ALA A 55 -2.22 3.80 -14.91
N ASP A 56 -3.45 3.59 -14.47
CA ASP A 56 -4.45 4.60 -14.12
C ASP A 56 -5.49 4.01 -13.14
N GLU A 57 -6.53 4.78 -12.80
CA GLU A 57 -7.54 4.36 -11.83
C GLU A 57 -8.43 3.21 -12.36
N ALA A 58 -8.73 3.18 -13.65
CA ALA A 58 -9.55 2.12 -14.24
C ALA A 58 -8.79 0.78 -14.20
N ASP A 59 -7.50 0.82 -14.55
CA ASP A 59 -6.58 -0.30 -14.42
C ASP A 59 -6.47 -0.78 -12.97
N ARG A 60 -6.36 0.16 -12.02
CA ARG A 60 -6.30 -0.15 -10.59
C ARG A 60 -7.54 -0.88 -10.09
N VAL A 61 -8.73 -0.34 -10.38
CA VAL A 61 -9.99 -0.95 -9.97
C VAL A 61 -10.13 -2.35 -10.56
N ALA A 62 -9.93 -2.50 -11.87
CA ALA A 62 -10.08 -3.78 -12.54
C ALA A 62 -9.15 -4.87 -11.96
N ARG A 63 -7.86 -4.55 -11.74
CA ARG A 63 -6.90 -5.50 -11.18
C ARG A 63 -7.16 -5.80 -9.71
N LYS A 64 -7.51 -4.78 -8.91
CA LYS A 64 -7.87 -4.97 -7.49
C LYS A 64 -9.09 -5.87 -7.36
N ASP A 65 -10.15 -5.62 -8.14
CA ASP A 65 -11.36 -6.42 -8.09
C ASP A 65 -11.08 -7.88 -8.48
N ALA A 66 -10.25 -8.09 -9.51
CA ALA A 66 -9.83 -9.43 -9.91
C ALA A 66 -9.03 -10.17 -8.82
N PHE A 67 -8.10 -9.49 -8.14
CA PHE A 67 -7.29 -10.08 -7.09
C PHE A 67 -8.10 -10.33 -5.80
N TYR A 68 -8.82 -9.32 -5.32
CA TYR A 68 -9.60 -9.42 -4.08
C TYR A 68 -10.86 -10.29 -4.24
N GLY A 69 -11.33 -10.50 -5.47
CA GLY A 69 -12.38 -11.46 -5.79
C GLY A 69 -11.89 -12.88 -6.05
N ALA A 70 -10.57 -13.14 -6.05
CA ALA A 70 -10.04 -14.47 -6.29
C ALA A 70 -10.16 -15.37 -5.05
N ASP A 71 -10.40 -16.67 -5.27
CA ASP A 71 -10.54 -17.67 -4.20
C ASP A 71 -9.35 -17.65 -3.23
N TRP A 72 -8.13 -17.47 -3.74
CA TRP A 72 -6.93 -17.37 -2.91
C TRP A 72 -7.05 -16.29 -1.83
N TRP A 73 -7.51 -15.08 -2.20
CA TRP A 73 -7.69 -13.98 -1.25
C TRP A 73 -8.87 -14.26 -0.31
N LEU A 74 -10.02 -14.63 -0.85
CA LEU A 74 -11.26 -14.85 -0.08
C LEU A 74 -11.08 -15.90 1.02
N GLU A 75 -10.32 -16.97 0.74
CA GLU A 75 -10.02 -18.01 1.72
C GLU A 75 -9.02 -17.57 2.82
N ARG A 76 -8.18 -16.58 2.53
CA ARG A 76 -7.01 -16.21 3.37
C ARG A 76 -7.14 -14.86 4.03
N GLU A 77 -8.06 -14.00 3.61
CA GLU A 77 -8.20 -12.63 4.08
C GLU A 77 -8.21 -12.56 5.61
N SER A 78 -9.02 -13.38 6.28
CA SER A 78 -9.10 -13.39 7.74
C SER A 78 -7.76 -13.72 8.39
N LEU A 79 -7.03 -14.71 7.86
CA LEU A 79 -5.70 -15.08 8.36
C LEU A 79 -4.67 -13.97 8.10
N VAL A 80 -4.66 -13.40 6.90
CA VAL A 80 -3.77 -12.32 6.50
C VAL A 80 -4.00 -11.11 7.41
N MET A 81 -5.26 -10.68 7.55
CA MET A 81 -5.63 -9.49 8.30
C MET A 81 -5.45 -9.69 9.81
N ASP A 82 -5.49 -10.91 10.35
CA ASP A 82 -5.14 -11.17 11.75
C ASP A 82 -3.69 -10.77 12.08
N HIS A 83 -2.79 -10.65 11.09
CA HIS A 83 -1.41 -10.23 11.36
C HIS A 83 -1.29 -8.71 11.55
N VAL A 84 -2.29 -7.93 11.11
CA VAL A 84 -2.18 -6.47 10.97
C VAL A 84 -2.87 -5.77 12.14
N LEU A 85 -2.13 -4.92 12.86
CA LEU A 85 -2.67 -4.04 13.91
C LEU A 85 -3.28 -2.77 13.34
N GLU A 86 -2.60 -2.22 12.33
CA GLU A 86 -2.95 -0.95 11.70
C GLU A 86 -2.43 -1.00 10.27
N TYR A 87 -3.20 -0.45 9.33
CA TYR A 87 -2.71 -0.20 7.99
C TYR A 87 -3.03 1.21 7.52
N SER A 88 -2.19 1.70 6.61
CA SER A 88 -2.47 2.90 5.84
C SER A 88 -2.07 2.71 4.39
N VAL A 89 -2.79 3.42 3.50
CA VAL A 89 -2.47 3.52 2.08
C VAL A 89 -2.25 4.99 1.76
N THR A 90 -1.20 5.26 1.00
CA THR A 90 -0.86 6.58 0.47
C THR A 90 -0.70 6.42 -1.03
N PHE A 91 -1.39 7.25 -1.80
CA PHE A 91 -1.24 7.29 -3.25
C PHE A 91 -0.16 8.30 -3.59
N LEU A 92 0.73 7.90 -4.49
CA LEU A 92 1.88 8.67 -4.92
C LEU A 92 1.81 8.84 -6.43
N ASP A 93 1.97 10.08 -6.87
CA ASP A 93 2.38 10.38 -8.24
C ASP A 93 3.90 10.23 -8.33
N ALA A 94 4.37 9.55 -9.37
CA ALA A 94 5.80 9.45 -9.58
C ALA A 94 6.33 10.82 -10.02
N ALA A 95 7.31 11.34 -9.28
CA ALA A 95 8.03 12.56 -9.70
C ALA A 95 9.19 12.22 -10.64
N LEU A 96 9.83 11.07 -10.44
CA LEU A 96 10.96 10.57 -11.21
C LEU A 96 10.73 9.09 -11.54
N ILE A 97 10.98 8.70 -12.78
CA ILE A 97 10.88 7.33 -13.25
C ILE A 97 12.18 6.90 -13.94
N ARG A 98 12.46 5.60 -13.91
CA ARG A 98 13.56 5.02 -14.67
C ARG A 98 13.05 4.58 -16.03
N ASP A 99 13.64 5.12 -17.09
CA ASP A 99 13.38 4.73 -18.47
C ASP A 99 14.67 4.16 -19.07
N GLY A 100 14.76 2.83 -19.12
CA GLY A 100 16.01 2.13 -19.40
C GLY A 100 17.11 2.49 -18.40
N GLU A 101 18.23 3.04 -18.88
CA GLU A 101 19.34 3.49 -18.04
C GLU A 101 19.15 4.91 -17.49
N GLN A 102 18.22 5.68 -18.04
CA GLN A 102 18.02 7.09 -17.69
C GLN A 102 17.04 7.26 -16.52
N ILE A 103 17.22 8.34 -15.77
CA ILE A 103 16.23 8.83 -14.80
C ILE A 103 15.62 10.09 -15.40
N VAL A 104 14.31 10.07 -15.60
CA VAL A 104 13.56 11.18 -16.20
C VAL A 104 12.47 11.64 -15.25
N SER A 105 12.10 12.92 -15.34
CA SER A 105 10.93 13.43 -14.63
C SER A 105 9.67 12.82 -15.22
N ALA A 106 8.80 12.29 -14.36
CA ALA A 106 7.48 11.88 -14.81
C ALA A 106 6.62 13.13 -15.06
N PRO A 107 5.68 13.08 -16.03
CA PRO A 107 4.75 14.16 -16.24
C PRO A 107 3.89 14.34 -14.98
N TRP A 108 3.82 15.58 -14.48
CA TRP A 108 2.89 15.92 -13.41
C TRP A 108 1.44 15.77 -13.91
N PRO A 109 0.51 15.36 -13.04
CA PRO A 109 -0.91 15.29 -13.39
C PRO A 109 -1.41 16.63 -13.94
N ALA A 110 -2.33 16.57 -14.92
CA ALA A 110 -2.93 17.78 -15.46
C ALA A 110 -3.86 18.44 -14.40
N ALA A 111 -4.00 19.76 -14.44
CA ALA A 111 -4.92 20.46 -13.56
C ALA A 111 -6.36 19.95 -13.78
N GLY A 112 -6.98 19.42 -12.72
CA GLY A 112 -8.32 18.81 -12.76
C GLY A 112 -8.32 17.29 -12.92
N GLU A 113 -7.17 16.66 -13.12
CA GLU A 113 -7.01 15.21 -13.02
C GLU A 113 -7.13 14.79 -11.55
N ALA A 114 -7.98 13.81 -11.24
CA ALA A 114 -8.11 13.33 -9.88
C ALA A 114 -6.80 12.66 -9.47
N ALA A 115 -6.22 13.09 -8.34
CA ALA A 115 -5.14 12.33 -7.71
C ALA A 115 -5.66 10.90 -7.54
N GLY A 116 -5.01 9.91 -8.14
CA GLY A 116 -5.51 8.54 -8.17
C GLY A 116 -5.69 8.03 -6.75
N SER A 117 -6.90 8.12 -6.20
CA SER A 117 -7.15 7.87 -4.78
C SER A 117 -8.64 7.85 -4.45
N HIS A 118 -9.18 6.65 -4.30
CA HIS A 118 -10.00 6.40 -3.12
C HIS A 118 -9.15 5.53 -2.19
N ALA A 119 -8.71 6.11 -1.06
CA ALA A 119 -8.16 5.30 0.02
C ALA A 119 -9.27 4.38 0.50
N ASP A 120 -9.03 3.07 0.46
CA ASP A 120 -9.92 2.11 1.11
C ASP A 120 -10.09 2.58 2.57
N GLY A 121 -11.35 2.78 2.97
CA GLY A 121 -11.69 3.14 4.34
C GLY A 121 -11.23 2.06 5.33
N PRO A 122 -11.24 2.36 6.63
CA PRO A 122 -11.10 1.30 7.63
C PRO A 122 -12.22 0.25 7.47
N PRO A 123 -12.01 -1.01 7.89
CA PRO A 123 -13.05 -2.05 7.84
C PRO A 123 -14.31 -1.65 8.63
N ASP A 124 -15.42 -2.32 8.37
CA ASP A 124 -16.67 -2.10 9.11
C ASP A 124 -16.43 -2.17 10.63
N GLY A 125 -16.90 -1.14 11.34
CA GLY A 125 -16.74 -1.00 12.80
C GLY A 125 -15.45 -0.30 13.26
N TRP A 126 -14.58 0.16 12.35
CA TRP A 126 -13.33 0.86 12.69
C TRP A 126 -13.33 2.31 12.18
N VAL A 127 -12.75 3.24 12.95
CA VAL A 127 -12.58 4.64 12.56
C VAL A 127 -11.09 4.95 12.44
N ARG A 128 -10.67 5.55 11.32
CA ARG A 128 -9.29 6.02 11.15
C ARG A 128 -9.05 7.20 12.09
N SER A 129 -8.24 7.02 13.12
CA SER A 129 -7.79 8.12 13.97
C SER A 129 -6.80 9.00 13.18
N SER A 130 -7.21 10.22 12.81
CA SER A 130 -6.31 11.21 12.24
C SER A 130 -5.58 11.94 13.37
N ARG A 131 -4.49 11.37 13.90
CA ARG A 131 -3.54 12.17 14.69
C ARG A 131 -2.54 12.85 13.77
N ALA A 132 -2.97 13.96 13.16
CA ALA A 132 -2.03 15.03 12.81
C ALA A 132 -1.92 15.93 14.05
N THR A 133 -1.03 15.60 14.99
CA THR A 133 -0.76 16.47 16.13
C THR A 133 0.49 17.27 15.84
N PHE A 134 0.31 18.53 15.42
CA PHE A 134 1.36 19.54 15.48
C PHE A 134 1.33 20.17 16.88
N VAL A 135 2.46 20.20 17.56
CA VAL A 135 2.68 20.79 18.88
C VAL A 135 3.48 22.09 18.68
N PRO A 136 3.20 23.20 19.40
CA PRO A 136 3.89 24.47 19.22
C PRO A 136 5.42 24.37 19.39
N GLU A 137 6.17 25.21 18.67
CA GLU A 137 7.65 25.15 18.57
C GLU A 137 8.42 25.43 19.87
N THR A 138 7.79 26.01 20.91
CA THR A 138 8.47 26.25 22.19
C THR A 138 7.94 25.28 23.27
N PRO A 139 8.82 24.48 23.92
CA PRO A 139 8.44 23.66 25.07
C PRO A 139 8.16 24.55 26.30
N PRO A 140 7.55 24.03 27.37
CA PRO A 140 7.32 24.83 28.57
C PRO A 140 8.67 25.28 29.17
N GLY A 141 8.78 26.60 29.34
CA GLY A 141 9.91 27.34 29.89
C GLY A 141 9.78 28.82 29.54
#